data_AF-A0A6B3H1K0-F1
#
_entry.id   AF-A0A6B3H1K0-F1
#
_cell.length_a   1.000
_cell.length_b   1.000
_cell.length_c   1.000
_cell.angle_alpha   90.00
_cell.angle_beta   90.00
_cell.angle_gamma   90.00
#
_symmetry.space_group_name_H-M   'P 1'
#
loop_
_entity.id
_entity.type
_entity.pdbx_description
1 polymer ?
#
loop_
_entity_poly.entity_id
_entity_poly.type
_entity_poly.pdbx_seq_one_letter_code
_entity_poly.pdbx_strand_id
1 'polypeptide(L)'
;ATGPLMRYTLIRTGAGRSVLVQTVHHIIADGWSVPPMLRTLLAEYHAPGSVYPVGGYRDYVGWLAGQDQDESDRVWREELAGLPGPSLVAEGHTPSERFADIAAEPADDIDIAARSAGVPLSVAVHGAWAVTLGGILRGRDVVFGSTVSGRDAEVPGIRDMVGLFINTIPVRARWTATDTAYDLLAAVKEHQSAVLAHQHVSLARIGRQSGAGSLFDTLVVFDVATDVDALRGPDDTLTITDIVNEGAPHYPLTLVVERSQDGRPRFNLIYDGELLRRE
;
A
#
# COMPACT_ATOMS: atom_id res chain seq x y z
N ALA A 1 7.57 7.78 -22.28
CA ALA A 1 8.96 7.51 -21.87
C ALA A 1 9.68 6.79 -23.00
N THR A 2 10.81 7.32 -23.46
CA THR A 2 11.62 6.75 -24.55
C THR A 2 12.92 6.19 -23.96
N GLY A 3 12.91 4.93 -23.54
CA GLY A 3 14.08 4.22 -22.98
C GLY A 3 13.68 3.24 -21.88
N PRO A 4 14.51 2.21 -21.57
CA PRO A 4 14.08 1.12 -20.73
C PRO A 4 13.61 1.65 -19.37
N LEU A 5 12.39 1.27 -19.00
CA LEU A 5 11.73 1.67 -17.76
C LEU A 5 12.30 0.95 -16.52
N MET A 6 13.43 0.25 -16.71
CA MET A 6 14.16 -0.49 -15.71
C MET A 6 15.65 -0.46 -16.04
N ARG A 7 16.48 -0.24 -15.04
CA ARG A 7 17.94 -0.32 -15.14
C ARG A 7 18.51 -1.03 -13.92
N TYR A 8 19.65 -1.68 -14.12
CA TYR A 8 20.43 -2.31 -13.06
C TYR A 8 21.85 -1.76 -13.07
N THR A 9 22.43 -1.55 -11.90
CA THR A 9 23.85 -1.19 -11.73
C THR A 9 24.43 -2.06 -10.62
N LEU A 10 25.43 -2.87 -10.95
CA LEU A 10 26.14 -3.69 -9.98
C LEU A 10 27.38 -2.94 -9.49
N ILE A 11 27.38 -2.57 -8.21
CA ILE A 11 28.52 -1.96 -7.53
C ILE A 11 29.25 -3.07 -6.78
N ARG A 12 30.47 -3.38 -7.21
CA ARG A 12 31.31 -4.38 -6.54
C ARG A 12 32.05 -3.70 -5.40
N THR A 13 31.72 -4.08 -4.18
CA THR A 13 32.46 -3.67 -2.99
C THR A 13 33.50 -4.76 -2.69
N GLY A 14 34.69 -4.42 -2.21
CA GLY A 14 35.70 -5.43 -1.89
C GLY A 14 35.17 -6.48 -0.90
N ALA A 15 35.84 -7.64 -0.82
CA ALA A 15 35.50 -8.75 0.09
C ALA A 15 34.21 -9.55 -0.24
N GLY A 16 33.92 -9.76 -1.52
CA GLY A 16 32.85 -10.68 -1.96
C GLY A 16 31.43 -10.14 -1.73
N ARG A 17 31.29 -8.83 -1.49
CA ARG A 17 30.00 -8.16 -1.39
C ARG A 17 29.73 -7.37 -2.67
N SER A 18 28.47 -7.23 -3.03
CA SER A 18 28.07 -6.39 -4.15
C SER A 18 26.71 -5.79 -3.85
N VAL A 19 26.49 -4.57 -4.35
CA VAL A 19 25.21 -3.87 -4.26
C VAL A 19 24.62 -3.82 -5.66
N LEU A 20 23.45 -4.43 -5.84
CA LEU A 20 22.70 -4.32 -7.08
C LEU A 20 21.67 -3.19 -6.93
N VAL A 21 21.94 -2.06 -7.57
CA VAL A 21 20.99 -0.95 -7.62
C VAL A 21 20.02 -1.20 -8.78
N GLN A 22 18.78 -1.49 -8.44
CA GLN A 22 17.67 -1.54 -9.39
C GLN A 22 16.95 -0.20 -9.38
N THR A 23 16.74 0.40 -10.55
CA THR A 23 15.78 1.51 -10.69
C THR A 23 14.70 1.06 -11.66
N VAL A 24 13.44 1.16 -11.24
CA VAL A 24 12.29 0.80 -12.04
C VAL A 24 11.27 1.93 -12.01
N HIS A 25 10.68 2.25 -13.16
CA HIS A 25 9.61 3.23 -13.24
C HIS A 25 8.30 2.57 -12.82
N HIS A 26 7.57 3.18 -11.86
CA HIS A 26 6.38 2.58 -11.26
C HIS A 26 5.28 2.16 -12.24
N ILE A 27 5.20 2.81 -13.41
CA ILE A 27 4.27 2.44 -14.49
C ILE A 27 4.37 0.96 -14.95
N ILE A 28 5.50 0.27 -14.71
CA ILE A 28 5.68 -1.15 -15.07
C ILE A 28 5.83 -2.10 -13.87
N ALA A 29 5.95 -1.59 -12.65
CA ALA A 29 6.15 -2.41 -11.45
C ALA A 29 5.78 -1.64 -10.18
N ASP A 30 5.18 -2.35 -9.23
CA ASP A 30 4.92 -1.89 -7.87
C ASP A 30 5.82 -2.60 -6.84
N GLY A 31 5.71 -2.22 -5.56
CA GLY A 31 6.48 -2.84 -4.47
C GLY A 31 6.26 -4.36 -4.37
N TRP A 32 5.04 -4.83 -4.64
CA TRP A 32 4.72 -6.26 -4.67
C TRP A 32 5.36 -7.01 -5.85
N SER A 33 5.82 -6.30 -6.88
CA SER A 33 6.56 -6.88 -8.00
C SER A 33 8.03 -7.16 -7.64
N VAL A 34 8.57 -6.57 -6.57
CA VAL A 34 9.98 -6.75 -6.19
C VAL A 34 10.32 -8.21 -5.85
N PRO A 35 9.61 -8.90 -4.92
CA PRO A 35 9.88 -10.31 -4.65
C PRO A 35 9.86 -11.24 -5.88
N PRO A 36 8.81 -11.25 -6.74
CA PRO A 36 8.80 -12.13 -7.91
C PRO A 36 9.89 -11.78 -8.93
N MET A 37 10.25 -10.51 -9.08
CA MET A 37 11.38 -10.10 -9.92
C MET A 37 12.71 -10.67 -9.40
N LEU A 38 12.97 -10.56 -8.09
CA LEU A 38 14.19 -11.09 -7.47
C LEU A 38 14.25 -12.61 -7.52
N ARG A 39 13.14 -13.31 -7.25
CA ARG A 39 13.04 -14.77 -7.40
C ARG A 39 13.38 -15.20 -8.82
N THR A 40 12.81 -14.54 -9.82
CA THR A 40 13.06 -14.84 -11.23
C THR A 40 14.52 -14.58 -11.60
N LEU A 41 15.09 -13.47 -11.13
CA LEU A 41 16.50 -13.13 -11.38
C LEU A 41 17.45 -14.18 -10.81
N LEU A 42 17.25 -14.62 -9.56
CA LEU A 42 18.11 -15.61 -8.91
C LEU A 42 17.97 -17.00 -9.56
N ALA A 43 16.74 -17.42 -9.85
CA ALA A 43 16.49 -18.69 -10.53
C ALA A 43 17.17 -18.75 -11.91
N GLU A 44 17.04 -17.70 -12.72
CA GLU A 44 17.70 -17.60 -14.03
C GLU A 44 19.22 -17.45 -13.93
N TYR A 45 19.73 -16.84 -12.86
CA TYR A 45 21.16 -16.74 -12.61
C TYR A 45 21.78 -18.12 -12.32
N HIS A 46 21.12 -18.95 -11.52
CA HIS A 46 21.60 -20.29 -11.15
C HIS A 46 21.32 -21.36 -12.22
N ALA A 47 20.17 -21.28 -12.88
CA ALA A 47 19.75 -22.22 -13.92
C ALA A 47 19.04 -21.45 -15.06
N PRO A 48 19.77 -20.94 -16.06
CA PRO A 48 19.19 -20.22 -17.19
C PRO A 48 18.13 -21.05 -17.94
N GLY A 49 16.98 -20.44 -18.23
CA GLY A 49 15.83 -21.05 -18.90
C GLY A 49 14.93 -21.90 -17.99
N SER A 50 15.01 -21.69 -16.68
CA SER A 50 14.25 -22.43 -15.67
C SER A 50 12.89 -21.80 -15.35
N VAL A 51 12.71 -20.51 -15.63
CA VAL A 51 11.50 -19.75 -15.31
C VAL A 51 10.70 -19.39 -16.55
N TYR A 52 9.41 -19.68 -16.51
CA TYR A 52 8.44 -19.27 -17.52
C TYR A 52 7.27 -18.56 -16.83
N PRO A 53 7.00 -17.28 -17.16
CA PRO A 53 5.89 -16.55 -16.54
C PRO A 53 4.55 -17.16 -16.95
N VAL A 54 3.65 -17.31 -15.99
CA VAL A 54 2.25 -17.68 -16.25
C VAL A 54 1.47 -16.40 -16.54
N GLY A 55 1.03 -16.23 -17.78
CA GLY A 55 0.32 -15.03 -18.24
C GLY A 55 1.19 -13.78 -18.28
N GLY A 56 0.55 -12.62 -18.38
CA GLY A 56 1.25 -11.33 -18.29
C GLY A 56 0.32 -10.16 -18.03
N TYR A 57 0.89 -8.97 -17.81
CA TYR A 57 0.13 -7.77 -17.46
C TYR A 57 -0.97 -7.41 -18.49
N ARG A 58 -0.83 -7.85 -19.75
CA ARG A 58 -1.89 -7.75 -20.77
C ARG A 58 -3.18 -8.46 -20.35
N ASP A 59 -3.09 -9.61 -19.69
CA ASP A 59 -4.24 -10.38 -19.25
C ASP A 59 -4.99 -9.63 -18.14
N TYR A 60 -4.26 -8.99 -17.23
CA TYR A 60 -4.84 -8.08 -16.23
C TYR A 60 -5.53 -6.87 -16.87
N VAL A 61 -4.91 -6.25 -17.87
CA VAL A 61 -5.55 -5.15 -18.63
C VAL A 61 -6.81 -5.65 -19.35
N GLY A 62 -6.80 -6.88 -19.89
CA GLY A 62 -7.98 -7.52 -20.46
C GLY A 62 -9.09 -7.74 -19.44
N TRP A 63 -8.73 -8.23 -18.24
CA TRP A 63 -9.66 -8.38 -17.12
C TRP A 63 -10.26 -7.02 -16.70
N LEU A 64 -9.43 -5.97 -16.58
CA LEU A 64 -9.88 -4.61 -16.26
C LEU A 64 -10.90 -4.09 -17.30
N ALA A 65 -10.63 -4.31 -18.58
CA ALA A 65 -11.52 -3.88 -19.66
C ALA A 65 -12.87 -4.62 -19.65
N GLY A 66 -12.95 -5.78 -19.00
CA GLY A 66 -14.18 -6.55 -18.83
C GLY A 66 -14.99 -6.20 -17.57
N GLN A 67 -14.48 -5.35 -16.68
CA GLN A 67 -15.20 -4.99 -15.45
C GLN A 67 -16.37 -4.05 -15.72
N ASP A 68 -17.45 -4.22 -14.98
CA ASP A 68 -18.59 -3.29 -15.00
C ASP A 68 -18.20 -1.95 -14.35
N GLN A 69 -17.87 -1.00 -15.21
CA GLN A 69 -17.45 0.34 -14.80
C GLN A 69 -18.62 1.15 -14.23
N ASP A 70 -19.84 0.95 -14.71
CA ASP A 70 -21.01 1.72 -14.25
C ASP A 70 -21.42 1.26 -12.85
N GLU A 71 -21.34 -0.05 -12.59
CA GLU A 71 -21.55 -0.59 -11.25
C GLU A 71 -20.46 -0.13 -10.28
N SER A 72 -19.20 -0.15 -10.70
CA SER A 72 -18.10 0.32 -9.85
C SER A 72 -18.23 1.81 -9.53
N ASP A 73 -18.65 2.62 -10.51
CA ASP A 73 -18.93 4.04 -10.33
C ASP A 73 -20.13 4.27 -9.40
N ARG A 74 -21.14 3.40 -9.42
CA ARG A 74 -22.29 3.45 -8.53
C ARG A 74 -21.87 3.17 -7.08
N VAL A 75 -21.12 2.09 -6.85
CA VAL A 75 -20.64 1.70 -5.51
C VAL A 75 -19.77 2.81 -4.91
N TRP A 76 -18.79 3.33 -5.64
CA TRP A 76 -17.94 4.41 -5.12
C TRP A 76 -18.72 5.69 -4.82
N ARG A 77 -19.73 6.01 -5.63
CA ARG A 77 -20.61 7.16 -5.37
C ARG A 77 -21.43 6.97 -4.10
N GLU A 78 -21.92 5.76 -3.84
CA GLU A 78 -22.69 5.43 -2.64
C GLU A 78 -21.83 5.47 -1.37
N GLU A 79 -20.64 4.87 -1.41
CA GLU A 79 -19.71 4.85 -0.28
C GLU A 79 -19.23 6.25 0.12
N LEU A 80 -19.10 7.16 -0.84
CA LEU A 80 -18.70 8.56 -0.61
C LEU A 80 -19.90 9.52 -0.51
N ALA A 81 -21.14 9.03 -0.56
CA ALA A 81 -22.33 9.87 -0.57
C ALA A 81 -22.46 10.70 0.73
N GLY A 82 -22.67 12.01 0.58
CA GLY A 82 -22.83 12.91 1.72
C GLY A 82 -21.55 13.11 2.55
N LEU A 83 -20.38 12.84 1.99
CA LEU A 83 -19.10 13.25 2.58
C LEU A 83 -19.11 14.80 2.72
N PRO A 84 -18.83 15.36 3.92
CA PRO A 84 -18.94 16.81 4.15
C PRO A 84 -17.86 17.62 3.41
N GLY A 85 -16.75 16.98 3.06
CA GLY A 85 -15.60 17.60 2.42
C GLY A 85 -14.36 16.70 2.54
N PRO A 86 -13.22 17.14 1.99
CA PRO A 86 -11.99 16.37 2.11
C PRO A 86 -11.44 16.42 3.54
N SER A 87 -10.69 15.38 3.91
CA SER A 87 -9.98 15.33 5.20
C SER A 87 -8.51 15.68 4.98
N LEU A 88 -8.18 16.96 5.17
CA LEU A 88 -6.84 17.51 4.90
C LEU A 88 -6.17 17.94 6.21
N VAL A 89 -5.10 17.26 6.61
CA VAL A 89 -4.27 17.61 7.78
C VAL A 89 -3.31 18.75 7.46
N ALA A 90 -2.94 18.90 6.19
CA ALA A 90 -1.98 19.86 5.68
C ALA A 90 -2.59 20.67 4.51
N GLU A 91 -3.78 21.25 4.72
CA GLU A 91 -4.47 22.02 3.68
C GLU A 91 -3.60 23.18 3.15
N GLY A 92 -3.43 23.22 1.82
CA GLY A 92 -2.58 24.23 1.16
C GLY A 92 -1.08 23.94 1.20
N HIS A 93 -0.65 22.85 1.84
CA HIS A 93 0.74 22.41 1.85
C HIS A 93 1.09 21.64 0.58
N THR A 94 2.21 22.01 -0.05
CA THR A 94 2.79 21.20 -1.14
C THR A 94 3.87 20.33 -0.52
N PRO A 95 3.81 18.98 -0.66
CA PRO A 95 4.83 18.10 -0.10
C PRO A 95 6.24 18.52 -0.52
N SER A 96 7.12 18.64 0.46
CA SER A 96 8.53 18.96 0.29
C SER A 96 9.33 17.72 -0.10
N GLU A 97 10.63 17.89 -0.38
CA GLU A 97 11.55 16.75 -0.56
C GLU A 97 12.14 16.26 0.79
N ARG A 98 11.70 16.82 1.92
CA ARG A 98 12.27 16.58 3.26
C ARG A 98 11.32 15.75 4.10
N PHE A 99 11.34 14.45 3.90
CA PHE A 99 10.60 13.52 4.75
C PHE A 99 11.45 13.02 5.91
N ALA A 100 10.80 12.77 7.03
CA ALA A 100 11.35 12.06 8.17
C ALA A 100 10.34 11.00 8.64
N ASP A 101 10.82 10.02 9.40
CA ASP A 101 9.98 8.96 9.91
C ASP A 101 10.16 8.75 11.42
N ILE A 102 9.15 8.13 12.02
CA ILE A 102 9.19 7.67 13.41
C ILE A 102 8.45 6.34 13.50
N ALA A 103 9.19 5.31 13.90
CA ALA A 103 8.64 3.98 14.09
C ALA A 103 8.29 3.74 15.57
N ALA A 104 7.18 3.06 15.78
CA ALA A 104 6.74 2.56 17.07
C ALA A 104 6.42 1.07 16.98
N GLU A 105 6.94 0.32 17.95
CA GLU A 105 6.52 -1.05 18.22
C GLU A 105 5.56 -1.00 19.41
N PRO A 106 4.30 -1.42 19.25
CA PRO A 106 3.35 -1.42 20.35
C PRO A 106 3.83 -2.37 21.44
N ALA A 107 3.72 -1.93 22.69
CA ALA A 107 4.02 -2.79 23.84
C ALA A 107 3.08 -4.01 23.87
N ASP A 108 1.80 -3.78 23.57
CA ASP A 108 0.76 -4.81 23.51
C ASP A 108 0.74 -5.54 22.16
N ASP A 109 0.23 -6.77 22.18
CA ASP A 109 0.03 -7.55 20.96
C ASP A 109 -1.26 -7.10 20.23
N ILE A 110 -1.08 -6.26 19.22
CA ILE A 110 -2.17 -5.72 18.41
C ILE A 110 -2.85 -6.81 17.57
N ASP A 111 -2.16 -7.89 17.19
CA ASP A 111 -2.81 -9.00 16.49
C ASP A 111 -3.78 -9.73 17.41
N ILE A 112 -3.40 -9.94 18.68
CA ILE A 112 -4.31 -10.50 19.69
C ILE A 112 -5.51 -9.58 19.88
N ALA A 113 -5.30 -8.27 20.03
CA ALA A 113 -6.40 -7.31 20.18
C ALA A 113 -7.37 -7.34 18.99
N ALA A 114 -6.85 -7.32 17.75
CA ALA A 114 -7.66 -7.39 16.54
C ALA A 114 -8.44 -8.72 16.44
N ARG A 115 -7.79 -9.85 16.76
CA ARG A 115 -8.44 -11.17 16.80
C ARG A 115 -9.54 -11.23 17.87
N SER A 116 -9.29 -10.69 19.06
CA SER A 116 -10.30 -10.59 20.13
C SER A 116 -11.49 -9.71 19.74
N ALA A 117 -11.26 -8.69 18.90
CA ALA A 117 -12.31 -7.87 18.32
C ALA A 117 -13.00 -8.51 17.09
N GLY A 118 -12.54 -9.68 16.61
CA GLY A 118 -13.12 -10.39 15.48
C GLY A 118 -12.89 -9.72 14.13
N VAL A 119 -11.84 -8.89 14.00
CA VAL A 119 -11.54 -8.13 12.78
C VAL A 119 -10.11 -8.37 12.29
N PRO A 120 -9.85 -8.25 10.97
CA PRO A 120 -8.49 -8.22 10.46
C PRO A 120 -7.69 -7.04 11.02
N LEU A 121 -6.36 -7.18 11.11
CA LEU A 121 -5.47 -6.07 11.50
C LEU A 121 -5.71 -4.83 10.63
N SER A 122 -5.99 -5.01 9.34
CA SER A 122 -6.36 -3.91 8.44
C SER A 122 -7.50 -3.07 9.01
N VAL A 123 -8.64 -3.67 9.34
CA VAL A 123 -9.79 -2.96 9.90
C VAL A 123 -9.44 -2.26 11.21
N ALA A 124 -8.69 -2.92 12.09
CA ALA A 124 -8.26 -2.36 13.37
C ALA A 124 -7.42 -1.08 13.20
N VAL A 125 -6.43 -1.11 12.31
CA VAL A 125 -5.55 0.03 12.06
C VAL A 125 -6.29 1.15 11.32
N HIS A 126 -7.12 0.84 10.33
CA HIS A 126 -7.93 1.87 9.65
C HIS A 126 -8.90 2.55 10.63
N GLY A 127 -9.52 1.79 11.55
CA GLY A 127 -10.35 2.35 12.62
C GLY A 127 -9.56 3.25 13.58
N ALA A 128 -8.38 2.81 14.02
CA ALA A 128 -7.51 3.61 14.87
C ALA A 128 -7.03 4.90 14.17
N TRP A 129 -6.70 4.81 12.88
CA TRP A 129 -6.33 5.96 12.07
C TRP A 129 -7.49 6.93 11.88
N ALA A 130 -8.70 6.42 11.64
CA ALA A 130 -9.91 7.24 11.56
C ALA A 130 -10.14 8.06 12.85
N VAL A 131 -10.03 7.43 14.02
CA VAL A 131 -10.16 8.12 15.32
C VAL A 131 -9.06 9.19 15.47
N THR A 132 -7.83 8.86 15.08
CA THR A 132 -6.69 9.79 15.13
C THR A 132 -6.95 11.03 14.27
N LEU A 133 -7.38 10.84 13.02
CA LEU A 133 -7.76 11.95 12.13
C LEU A 133 -8.96 12.72 12.65
N GLY A 134 -9.96 12.05 13.22
CA GLY A 134 -11.12 12.70 13.83
C GLY A 134 -10.73 13.61 14.99
N GLY A 135 -9.71 13.23 15.77
CA GLY A 135 -9.11 14.08 16.80
C GLY A 135 -8.40 15.32 16.24
N ILE A 136 -7.61 15.15 15.18
CA ILE A 136 -6.86 16.23 14.52
C ILE A 136 -7.81 17.22 13.82
N LEU A 137 -8.73 16.70 13.01
CA LEU A 137 -9.66 17.48 12.19
C LEU A 137 -10.94 17.87 12.94
N ARG A 138 -11.09 17.44 14.20
CA ARG A 138 -12.27 17.68 15.05
C ARG A 138 -13.59 17.22 14.41
N GLY A 139 -13.55 16.08 13.73
CA GLY A 139 -14.67 15.49 13.00
C GLY A 139 -14.92 14.03 13.38
N ARG A 140 -16.09 13.51 12.99
CA ARG A 140 -16.43 12.07 13.09
C ARG A 140 -16.85 11.45 11.77
N ASP A 141 -16.55 12.12 10.67
CA ASP A 141 -16.74 11.64 9.29
C ASP A 141 -15.47 12.03 8.55
N VAL A 142 -14.56 11.08 8.40
CA VAL A 142 -13.22 11.29 7.84
C VAL A 142 -12.98 10.35 6.68
N VAL A 143 -12.15 10.79 5.75
CA VAL A 143 -11.71 9.99 4.61
C VAL A 143 -10.18 10.04 4.51
N PHE A 144 -9.54 8.93 4.17
CA PHE A 144 -8.09 8.89 4.00
C PHE A 144 -7.72 7.85 2.95
N GLY A 145 -6.50 7.90 2.44
CA GLY A 145 -6.04 6.94 1.47
C GLY A 145 -5.70 5.61 2.13
N SER A 146 -5.92 4.52 1.41
CA SER A 146 -5.34 3.22 1.69
C SER A 146 -4.78 2.60 0.43
N THR A 147 -3.61 1.98 0.52
CA THR A 147 -3.06 1.19 -0.60
C THR A 147 -3.58 -0.22 -0.57
N VAL A 148 -4.04 -0.70 -1.71
CA VAL A 148 -4.45 -2.10 -1.93
C VAL A 148 -3.54 -2.74 -2.96
N SER A 149 -3.29 -4.05 -2.85
CA SER A 149 -2.35 -4.76 -3.71
C SER A 149 -2.79 -4.83 -5.18
N GLY A 150 -4.10 -4.84 -5.42
CA GLY A 150 -4.70 -5.08 -6.74
C GLY A 150 -4.52 -6.51 -7.26
N ARG A 151 -4.00 -7.44 -6.44
CA ARG A 151 -3.64 -8.82 -6.82
C ARG A 151 -4.68 -9.88 -6.46
N ASP A 152 -5.89 -9.44 -6.12
CA ASP A 152 -7.03 -10.32 -5.83
C ASP A 152 -7.92 -10.57 -7.06
N ALA A 153 -7.59 -9.97 -8.22
CA ALA A 153 -8.31 -10.20 -9.46
C ALA A 153 -8.16 -11.64 -9.95
N GLU A 154 -9.20 -12.16 -10.61
CA GLU A 154 -9.25 -13.53 -11.14
C GLU A 154 -8.41 -13.70 -12.41
N VAL A 155 -7.11 -13.45 -12.31
CA VAL A 155 -6.12 -13.56 -13.39
C VAL A 155 -5.09 -14.62 -13.01
N PRO A 156 -4.90 -15.68 -13.81
CA PRO A 156 -3.90 -16.70 -13.54
C PRO A 156 -2.51 -16.10 -13.35
N GLY A 157 -1.82 -16.50 -12.29
CA GLY A 157 -0.46 -16.02 -11.99
C GLY A 157 -0.36 -14.61 -11.42
N ILE A 158 -1.47 -13.91 -11.15
CA ILE A 158 -1.44 -12.49 -10.70
C ILE A 158 -0.59 -12.24 -9.45
N ARG A 159 -0.51 -13.20 -8.53
CA ARG A 159 0.27 -13.07 -7.28
C ARG A 159 1.78 -12.95 -7.56
N ASP A 160 2.27 -13.58 -8.60
CA ASP A 160 3.69 -13.59 -9.00
C ASP A 160 3.95 -12.72 -10.25
N MET A 161 2.92 -12.08 -10.80
CA MET A 161 3.02 -11.27 -12.00
C MET A 161 3.74 -9.94 -11.73
N VAL A 162 4.61 -9.53 -12.64
CA VAL A 162 5.26 -8.20 -12.61
C VAL A 162 4.38 -7.20 -13.35
N GLY A 163 4.05 -6.08 -12.69
CA GLY A 163 3.16 -5.06 -13.25
C GLY A 163 2.77 -4.00 -12.23
N LEU A 164 1.98 -3.02 -12.66
CA LEU A 164 1.40 -2.01 -11.77
C LEU A 164 -0.02 -2.46 -11.36
N PHE A 165 -0.15 -3.03 -10.16
CA PHE A 165 -1.42 -3.47 -9.59
C PHE A 165 -1.83 -2.64 -8.38
N ILE A 166 -0.85 -2.16 -7.61
CA ILE A 166 -1.12 -1.33 -6.44
C ILE A 166 -2.03 -0.17 -6.82
N ASN A 167 -3.07 0.03 -6.03
CA ASN A 167 -3.96 1.17 -6.19
C ASN A 167 -4.14 1.88 -4.85
N THR A 168 -4.43 3.18 -4.91
CA THR A 168 -4.81 3.97 -3.74
C THR A 168 -6.31 4.22 -3.82
N ILE A 169 -7.01 3.85 -2.76
CA ILE A 169 -8.47 4.01 -2.65
C ILE A 169 -8.82 4.84 -1.40
N PRO A 170 -9.90 5.63 -1.42
CA PRO A 170 -10.39 6.25 -0.20
C PRO A 170 -10.94 5.19 0.74
N VAL A 171 -10.68 5.37 2.02
CA VAL A 171 -11.37 4.71 3.13
C VAL A 171 -12.12 5.78 3.90
N ARG A 172 -13.45 5.70 3.89
CA ARG A 172 -14.30 6.59 4.67
C ARG A 172 -14.72 5.89 5.97
N ALA A 173 -14.60 6.61 7.07
CA ALA A 173 -15.04 6.13 8.38
C ALA A 173 -15.90 7.21 9.05
N ARG A 174 -17.10 6.82 9.48
CA ARG A 174 -18.06 7.71 10.14
C ARG A 174 -18.58 7.09 11.42
N TRP A 175 -18.64 7.88 12.48
CA TRP A 175 -19.19 7.48 13.78
C TRP A 175 -19.91 8.64 14.48
N THR A 176 -20.64 8.33 15.54
CA THR A 176 -21.39 9.26 16.39
C THR A 176 -20.79 9.33 17.79
N ALA A 177 -21.34 10.18 18.66
CA ALA A 177 -20.93 10.24 20.06
C ALA A 177 -21.38 9.02 20.89
N THR A 178 -22.33 8.23 20.38
CA THR A 178 -22.88 7.05 21.06
C THR A 178 -22.31 5.74 20.54
N ASP A 179 -21.56 5.78 19.43
CA ASP A 179 -20.97 4.60 18.83
C ASP A 179 -19.79 4.10 19.68
N THR A 180 -19.68 2.79 19.79
CA THR A 180 -18.56 2.11 20.44
C THR A 180 -17.39 1.93 19.46
N ALA A 181 -16.24 1.50 19.97
CA ALA A 181 -15.12 1.10 19.12
C ALA A 181 -15.51 -0.07 18.19
N TYR A 182 -16.36 -1.00 18.64
CA TYR A 182 -16.83 -2.11 17.83
C TYR A 182 -17.71 -1.65 16.65
N ASP A 183 -18.55 -0.63 16.87
CA ASP A 183 -19.39 -0.07 15.82
C ASP A 183 -18.54 0.60 14.72
N LEU A 184 -17.49 1.33 15.11
CA LEU A 184 -16.54 1.90 14.16
C LEU A 184 -15.79 0.82 13.37
N LEU A 185 -15.30 -0.23 14.03
CA LEU A 185 -14.63 -1.34 13.36
C LEU A 185 -15.57 -2.07 12.39
N ALA A 186 -16.84 -2.23 12.76
CA ALA A 186 -17.86 -2.80 11.89
C ALA A 186 -18.09 -1.92 10.65
N ALA A 187 -18.22 -0.60 10.83
CA ALA A 187 -18.40 0.35 9.72
C ALA A 187 -17.20 0.34 8.76
N VAL A 188 -15.97 0.30 9.28
CA VAL A 188 -14.75 0.21 8.45
C VAL A 188 -14.72 -1.11 7.69
N LYS A 189 -15.06 -2.23 8.35
CA LYS A 189 -15.12 -3.55 7.70
C LYS A 189 -16.18 -3.59 6.60
N GLU A 190 -17.34 -3.00 6.84
CA GLU A 190 -18.42 -2.90 5.86
C GLU A 190 -17.96 -2.11 4.63
N HIS A 191 -17.39 -0.93 4.83
CA HIS A 191 -16.83 -0.11 3.75
C HIS A 191 -15.77 -0.88 2.93
N GLN A 192 -14.78 -1.49 3.59
CA GLN A 192 -13.75 -2.30 2.92
C GLN A 192 -14.35 -3.47 2.13
N SER A 193 -15.41 -4.09 2.63
CA SER A 193 -16.08 -5.20 1.96
C SER A 193 -16.88 -4.73 0.74
N ALA A 194 -17.58 -3.60 0.86
CA ALA A 194 -18.37 -3.01 -0.22
C ALA A 194 -17.50 -2.64 -1.41
N VAL A 195 -16.31 -2.08 -1.16
CA VAL A 195 -15.41 -1.63 -2.24
C VAL A 195 -14.48 -2.72 -2.77
N LEU A 196 -14.44 -3.92 -2.17
CA LEU A 196 -13.44 -4.96 -2.46
C LEU A 196 -13.37 -5.32 -3.96
N ALA A 197 -14.52 -5.55 -4.61
CA ALA A 197 -14.57 -5.85 -6.04
C ALA A 197 -14.25 -4.64 -6.93
N HIS A 198 -14.30 -3.43 -6.38
CA HIS A 198 -14.19 -2.14 -7.07
C HIS A 198 -12.88 -1.41 -6.76
N GLN A 199 -11.94 -2.06 -6.06
CA GLN A 199 -10.63 -1.50 -5.72
C GLN A 199 -9.75 -1.25 -6.95
N HIS A 200 -10.13 -1.75 -8.13
CA HIS A 200 -9.43 -1.53 -9.39
C HIS A 200 -9.68 -0.14 -10.00
N VAL A 201 -10.66 0.61 -9.49
CA VAL A 201 -11.00 1.95 -9.99
C VAL A 201 -9.93 2.96 -9.54
N SER A 202 -9.36 3.70 -10.50
CA SER A 202 -8.34 4.72 -10.18
C SER A 202 -8.88 5.81 -9.23
N LEU A 203 -8.05 6.27 -8.29
CA LEU A 203 -8.39 7.38 -7.39
C LEU A 203 -8.89 8.63 -8.12
N ALA A 204 -8.32 8.95 -9.29
CA ALA A 204 -8.75 10.08 -10.11
C ALA A 204 -10.20 9.91 -10.63
N ARG A 205 -10.63 8.68 -10.94
CA ARG A 205 -12.01 8.40 -11.34
C ARG A 205 -12.96 8.48 -10.15
N ILE A 206 -12.56 7.94 -9.00
CA ILE A 206 -13.33 8.03 -7.74
C ILE A 206 -13.51 9.51 -7.34
N GLY A 207 -12.44 10.31 -7.37
CA GLY A 207 -12.48 11.74 -7.06
C GLY A 207 -13.47 12.51 -7.94
N ARG A 208 -13.45 12.29 -9.27
CA ARG A 208 -14.41 12.92 -10.20
C ARG A 208 -15.87 12.60 -9.87
N GLN A 209 -16.17 11.42 -9.34
CA GLN A 209 -17.54 11.03 -8.97
C GLN A 209 -18.03 11.70 -7.70
N SER A 210 -17.11 11.95 -6.76
CA SER A 210 -17.41 12.62 -5.49
C SER A 210 -17.64 14.13 -5.65
N GLY A 211 -17.31 14.70 -6.81
CA GLY A 211 -17.39 16.15 -7.05
C GLY A 211 -16.31 16.98 -6.31
N ALA A 212 -15.45 16.32 -5.54
CA ALA A 212 -14.35 16.93 -4.81
C ALA A 212 -13.03 16.82 -5.61
N GLY A 213 -12.08 17.72 -5.30
CA GLY A 213 -10.70 17.64 -5.78
C GLY A 213 -9.93 16.50 -5.10
N SER A 214 -8.89 16.83 -4.32
CA SER A 214 -8.29 15.82 -3.44
C SER A 214 -9.27 15.47 -2.32
N LEU A 215 -9.51 14.18 -2.08
CA LEU A 215 -10.37 13.71 -0.98
C LEU A 215 -9.64 13.71 0.37
N PHE A 216 -8.32 13.54 0.36
CA PHE A 216 -7.50 13.36 1.54
C PHE A 216 -6.04 13.71 1.24
N ASP A 217 -5.26 13.95 2.29
CA ASP A 217 -3.80 14.13 2.22
C ASP A 217 -3.02 13.20 3.17
N THR A 218 -3.70 12.19 3.72
CA THR A 218 -3.06 11.16 4.54
C THR A 218 -3.27 9.77 3.95
N LEU A 219 -2.32 8.87 4.20
CA LEU A 219 -2.29 7.53 3.62
C LEU A 219 -1.98 6.48 4.69
N VAL A 220 -2.69 5.34 4.65
CA VAL A 220 -2.33 4.13 5.37
C VAL A 220 -1.82 3.09 4.37
N VAL A 221 -0.62 2.57 4.61
CA VAL A 221 0.04 1.57 3.76
C VAL A 221 0.27 0.32 4.57
N PHE A 222 -0.05 -0.84 4.01
CA PHE A 222 0.36 -2.13 4.56
C PHE A 222 1.54 -2.62 3.74
N ASP A 223 2.74 -2.50 4.30
CA ASP A 223 3.94 -2.93 3.62
C ASP A 223 4.07 -4.45 3.70
N VAL A 224 4.46 -5.05 2.58
CA VAL A 224 4.82 -6.46 2.50
C VAL A 224 6.33 -6.49 2.29
N ALA A 225 7.05 -6.41 3.41
CA ALA A 225 8.49 -6.55 3.42
C ALA A 225 8.88 -7.86 2.72
N THR A 226 9.88 -7.78 1.84
CA THR A 226 10.38 -8.97 1.16
C THR A 226 11.20 -9.77 2.15
N ASP A 227 10.75 -11.00 2.44
CA ASP A 227 11.54 -11.96 3.19
C ASP A 227 12.74 -12.41 2.34
N VAL A 228 13.92 -11.88 2.66
CA VAL A 228 15.18 -12.19 1.97
C VAL A 228 15.62 -13.64 2.19
N ASP A 229 15.24 -14.26 3.30
CA ASP A 229 15.58 -15.66 3.55
C ASP A 229 14.70 -16.58 2.71
N ALA A 230 13.44 -16.21 2.45
CA ALA A 230 12.57 -16.91 1.51
C ALA A 230 13.06 -16.84 0.04
N LEU A 231 14.00 -15.95 -0.28
CA LEU A 231 14.63 -15.88 -1.61
C LEU A 231 15.81 -16.85 -1.77
N ARG A 232 16.30 -17.49 -0.69
CA ARG A 232 17.46 -18.38 -0.74
C ARG A 232 17.09 -19.82 -1.08
N GLY A 233 17.69 -20.36 -2.13
CA GLY A 233 17.75 -21.78 -2.42
C GLY A 233 18.88 -22.49 -1.66
N PRO A 234 18.78 -23.83 -1.47
CA PRO A 234 19.77 -24.61 -0.73
C PRO A 234 21.16 -24.64 -1.39
N ASP A 235 21.22 -24.51 -2.71
CA ASP A 235 22.46 -24.59 -3.50
C ASP A 235 22.86 -23.22 -4.11
N ASP A 236 22.23 -22.13 -3.67
CA ASP A 236 22.46 -20.80 -4.22
C ASP A 236 23.84 -20.27 -3.83
N THR A 237 24.67 -19.99 -4.83
CA THR A 237 25.99 -19.36 -4.65
C THR A 237 25.94 -17.84 -4.52
N LEU A 238 24.80 -17.23 -4.87
CA LEU A 238 24.52 -15.81 -4.76
C LEU A 238 23.27 -15.65 -3.90
N THR A 239 23.38 -14.90 -2.80
CA THR A 239 22.25 -14.66 -1.90
C THR A 239 22.03 -13.17 -1.71
N ILE A 240 20.76 -12.80 -1.56
CA ILE A 240 20.38 -11.45 -1.14
C ILE A 240 20.44 -11.43 0.38
N THR A 241 21.20 -10.49 0.94
CA THR A 241 21.36 -10.35 2.39
C THR A 241 20.53 -9.22 2.97
N ASP A 242 20.14 -8.26 2.13
CA ASP A 242 19.38 -7.08 2.53
C ASP A 242 18.71 -6.44 1.31
N ILE A 243 17.58 -5.75 1.54
CA ILE A 243 16.83 -4.99 0.54
C ILE A 243 16.46 -3.65 1.17
N VAL A 244 16.92 -2.56 0.54
CA VAL A 244 16.54 -1.20 0.90
C VAL A 244 15.73 -0.61 -0.24
N ASN A 245 14.50 -0.19 0.05
CA ASN A 245 13.63 0.50 -0.89
C ASN A 245 13.76 2.01 -0.67
N GLU A 246 14.11 2.74 -1.73
CA GLU A 246 14.17 4.20 -1.73
C GLU A 246 12.98 4.72 -2.54
N GLY A 247 12.05 5.42 -1.89
CA GLY A 247 10.86 6.00 -2.50
C GLY A 247 10.39 7.23 -1.74
N ALA A 248 9.96 8.27 -2.47
CA ALA A 248 9.41 9.47 -1.86
C ALA A 248 7.91 9.30 -1.61
N PRO A 249 7.42 9.50 -0.38
CA PRO A 249 5.99 9.58 -0.11
C PRO A 249 5.40 10.80 -0.85
N HIS A 250 4.20 10.65 -1.38
CA HIS A 250 3.48 11.76 -2.03
C HIS A 250 2.48 12.45 -1.07
N TYR A 251 2.31 11.90 0.13
CA TYR A 251 1.37 12.39 1.13
C TYR A 251 2.12 12.97 2.33
N PRO A 252 1.73 14.17 2.82
CA PRO A 252 2.38 14.81 3.97
C PRO A 252 2.43 13.96 5.24
N LEU A 253 1.50 13.02 5.38
CA LEU A 253 1.46 12.07 6.50
C LEU A 253 1.06 10.67 6.01
N THR A 254 1.95 9.71 6.19
CA THR A 254 1.75 8.32 5.78
C THR A 254 2.04 7.37 6.94
N LEU A 255 1.04 6.59 7.35
CA LEU A 255 1.21 5.49 8.31
C LEU A 255 1.52 4.21 7.54
N VAL A 256 2.73 3.69 7.68
CA VAL A 256 3.15 2.40 7.13
C VAL A 256 3.06 1.35 8.23
N VAL A 257 2.27 0.31 7.98
CA VAL A 257 2.14 -0.87 8.82
C VAL A 257 3.05 -1.94 8.26
N GLU A 258 4.09 -2.25 8.99
CA GLU A 258 5.12 -3.22 8.65
C GLU A 258 5.05 -4.43 9.58
N ARG A 259 5.78 -5.48 9.22
CA ARG A 259 6.07 -6.61 10.10
C ARG A 259 7.55 -6.57 10.44
N SER A 260 7.87 -6.60 11.72
CA SER A 260 9.24 -6.82 12.19
C SER A 260 9.66 -8.27 11.94
N GLN A 261 10.96 -8.57 12.14
CA GLN A 261 11.52 -9.91 11.89
C GLN A 261 10.87 -11.03 12.73
N ASP A 262 10.37 -10.71 13.92
CA ASP A 262 9.65 -11.66 14.78
C ASP A 262 8.16 -11.79 14.42
N GLY A 263 7.71 -11.09 13.38
CA GLY A 263 6.34 -11.09 12.89
C GLY A 263 5.42 -10.11 13.60
N ARG A 264 5.87 -9.33 14.57
CA ARG A 264 5.03 -8.34 15.26
C ARG A 264 4.76 -7.11 14.38
N PRO A 265 3.56 -6.50 14.46
CA PRO A 265 3.27 -5.24 13.78
C PRO A 265 4.22 -4.13 14.24
N ARG A 266 4.81 -3.42 13.28
CA ARG A 266 5.59 -2.20 13.47
C ARG A 266 4.88 -1.07 12.73
N PHE A 267 4.72 0.08 13.38
CA PHE A 267 4.01 1.22 12.82
C PHE A 267 5.01 2.33 12.54
N ASN A 268 5.28 2.62 11.28
CA ASN A 268 6.16 3.70 10.87
C ASN A 268 5.35 4.89 10.36
N LEU A 269 5.43 6.02 11.05
CA LEU A 269 4.80 7.26 10.61
C LEU A 269 5.82 8.07 9.83
N ILE A 270 5.63 8.15 8.51
CA ILE A 270 6.41 8.99 7.62
C ILE A 270 5.68 10.33 7.47
N TYR A 271 6.40 11.43 7.64
CA TYR A 271 5.84 12.77 7.58
C TYR A 271 6.77 13.76 6.90
N ASP A 272 6.16 14.79 6.31
CA ASP A 272 6.89 15.94 5.79
C ASP A 272 7.48 16.75 6.95
N GLY A 273 8.81 16.84 7.00
CA GLY A 273 9.54 17.55 8.04
C GLY A 273 9.33 19.06 8.03
N GLU A 274 8.81 19.63 6.94
CA GLU A 274 8.39 21.04 6.92
C GLU A 274 7.01 21.25 7.56
N LEU A 275 6.18 20.21 7.61
CA LEU A 275 4.86 20.22 8.25
C LEU A 275 4.95 20.00 9.76
N LEU A 276 5.68 18.97 10.19
CA LEU A 276 5.87 18.63 11.60
C LEU A 276 7.32 18.92 12.01
N ARG A 277 7.55 20.09 12.62
CA ARG A 277 8.84 20.37 13.25
C ARG A 277 8.93 19.56 14.54
N ARG A 278 9.93 18.68 14.67
CA ARG A 278 10.30 18.09 15.97
C ARG A 278 10.69 19.23 16.91
N GLU A 279 9.95 19.38 18.02
CA GLU A 279 10.40 20.13 19.19
C GLU A 279 11.49 19.35 19.95
#